data_AF-A0A0F9SY39-F1
#
_entry.id   AF-A0A0F9SY39-F1
#
_cell.length_a   1.000
_cell.length_b   1.000
_cell.length_c   1.000
_cell.angle_alpha   90.00
_cell.angle_beta   90.00
_cell.angle_gamma   90.00
#
_symmetry.space_group_name_H-M   'P 1'
#
loop_
_entity.id
_entity.type
_entity.pdbx_description
1 polymer ?
#
loop_
_entity_poly.entity_id
_entity_poly.type
_entity_poly.pdbx_seq_one_letter_code
_entity_poly.pdbx_strand_id
1 'polypeptide(L)'
;MGIQAAVNQGRNELCKCRSGLKFKYCHGDPEKKMLCERGMAEIMFRLIMRERYKRKLITEEEYNKFLGKGLLAAGRTVTDKDVDEAFDQMGLKRCATPLCGTPIPDSQVLCRKCKLK
;
A
#
# COMPACT_ATOMS: atom_id res chain seq x y z
N MET A 1 -17.81 -18.64 4.40
CA MET A 1 -18.71 -17.88 3.50
C MET A 1 -17.93 -16.69 2.97
N GLY A 2 -17.65 -16.46 1.69
CA GLY A 2 -17.70 -17.26 0.48
C GLY A 2 -16.58 -16.69 -0.41
N ILE A 3 -15.91 -17.56 -1.16
CA ILE A 3 -14.92 -17.20 -2.17
C ILE A 3 -15.64 -16.26 -3.15
N GLN A 4 -15.26 -14.98 -3.20
CA GLN A 4 -15.84 -14.06 -4.18
C GLN A 4 -15.49 -14.59 -5.57
N ALA A 5 -16.53 -15.08 -6.25
CA ALA A 5 -16.48 -15.51 -7.62
C ALA A 5 -15.69 -14.49 -8.43
N ALA A 6 -14.75 -14.98 -9.24
CA ALA A 6 -14.17 -14.21 -10.31
C ALA A 6 -15.33 -13.77 -11.21
N VAL A 7 -15.89 -12.59 -10.93
CA VAL A 7 -16.81 -11.94 -11.84
C VAL A 7 -15.99 -11.76 -13.10
N ASN A 8 -16.39 -12.42 -14.19
CA ASN A 8 -15.74 -12.41 -15.50
C ASN A 8 -15.64 -10.98 -16.05
N GLN A 9 -14.76 -10.19 -15.45
CA GLN A 9 -14.48 -8.83 -15.88
C GLN A 9 -13.55 -8.96 -17.08
N GLY A 10 -13.98 -8.40 -18.21
CA GLY A 10 -13.19 -8.44 -19.43
C GLY A 10 -11.80 -7.85 -19.19
N ARG A 11 -10.74 -8.50 -19.69
CA ARG A 11 -9.34 -8.09 -19.53
C ARG A 11 -9.09 -6.60 -19.90
N ASN A 12 -9.90 -6.05 -20.80
CA ASN A 12 -9.81 -4.66 -21.27
C ASN A 12 -10.80 -3.68 -20.60
N GLU A 13 -11.68 -4.15 -19.72
CA GLU A 13 -12.65 -3.31 -19.01
C GLU A 13 -11.99 -2.53 -17.87
N LEU A 14 -12.59 -1.42 -17.45
CA LEU A 14 -12.11 -0.63 -16.30
C LEU A 14 -12.20 -1.43 -15.01
N CYS A 15 -11.09 -1.48 -14.26
CA CYS A 15 -11.00 -2.23 -13.02
C CYS A 15 -12.01 -1.74 -11.98
N LYS A 16 -12.77 -2.68 -11.39
CA LYS A 16 -13.81 -2.39 -10.38
C LYS A 16 -13.30 -1.73 -9.11
N CYS A 17 -11.99 -1.78 -8.84
CA CYS A 17 -11.36 -1.04 -7.75
C CYS A 17 -11.35 0.49 -7.97
N ARG A 18 -11.91 0.98 -9.09
CA ARG A 18 -12.00 2.41 -9.44
C ARG A 18 -10.65 3.13 -9.57
N SER A 19 -9.57 2.39 -9.80
CA SER A 19 -8.25 2.96 -10.10
C SER A 19 -8.21 3.76 -11.42
N GLY A 20 -9.22 3.59 -12.28
CA GLY A 20 -9.27 4.16 -13.62
C GLY A 20 -8.37 3.43 -14.63
N LEU A 21 -7.75 2.31 -14.23
CA LEU A 21 -6.95 1.45 -15.10
C LEU A 21 -7.81 0.32 -15.66
N LYS A 22 -7.46 -0.19 -16.85
CA LYS A 22 -8.03 -1.45 -17.36
C LYS A 22 -7.62 -2.61 -16.44
N PHE A 23 -8.47 -3.64 -16.34
CA PHE A 23 -8.25 -4.79 -15.47
C PHE A 23 -6.86 -5.39 -15.64
N LYS A 24 -6.41 -5.61 -16.88
CA LYS A 24 -5.08 -6.14 -17.22
C LYS A 24 -3.87 -5.36 -16.72
N TYR A 25 -4.04 -4.08 -16.37
CA TYR A 25 -2.97 -3.21 -15.84
C TYR A 25 -3.15 -2.93 -14.34
N CYS A 26 -4.12 -3.58 -13.71
CA CYS A 26 -4.44 -3.44 -12.31
C CYS A 26 -4.45 -4.83 -11.66
N HIS A 27 -5.62 -5.40 -11.36
CA HIS A 27 -5.73 -6.72 -10.73
C HIS A 27 -5.50 -7.91 -11.68
N GLY A 28 -5.49 -7.67 -12.99
CA GLY A 28 -5.11 -8.65 -14.00
C GLY A 28 -3.63 -8.59 -14.42
N ASP A 29 -2.84 -7.73 -13.77
CA ASP A 29 -1.40 -7.66 -13.93
C ASP A 29 -0.74 -8.60 -12.90
N PRO A 30 -0.06 -9.67 -13.35
CA PRO A 30 0.48 -10.69 -12.44
C PRO A 30 1.57 -10.13 -11.52
N GLU A 31 2.35 -9.16 -11.98
CA GLU A 31 3.42 -8.55 -11.17
C GLU A 31 2.82 -7.69 -10.06
N LYS A 32 1.84 -6.85 -10.40
CA LYS A 32 1.13 -6.02 -9.39
C LYS A 32 0.32 -6.88 -8.42
N LYS A 33 -0.27 -7.96 -8.91
CA LYS A 33 -0.98 -8.93 -8.07
C LYS A 33 -0.01 -9.55 -7.06
N MET A 34 1.14 -10.03 -7.51
CA MET A 34 2.17 -10.61 -6.63
C MET A 34 2.67 -9.58 -5.59
N LEU A 35 2.92 -8.33 -6.00
CA LEU A 35 3.33 -7.26 -5.07
C LEU A 35 2.24 -6.96 -4.03
N CYS A 36 0.97 -6.90 -4.45
CA CYS A 36 -0.15 -6.69 -3.55
C CYS A 36 -0.34 -7.87 -2.58
N GLU A 37 -0.29 -9.11 -3.08
CA GLU A 37 -0.37 -10.33 -2.27
C GLU A 37 0.76 -10.39 -1.23
N ARG A 38 1.98 -10.03 -1.63
CA ARG A 38 3.13 -9.92 -0.71
C ARG A 38 2.90 -8.89 0.39
N GLY A 39 2.43 -7.69 0.04
CA GLY A 39 2.14 -6.64 1.01
C GLY A 39 1.01 -7.03 1.98
N MET A 40 -0.06 -7.63 1.45
CA MET A 40 -1.18 -8.12 2.27
C MET A 40 -0.77 -9.25 3.20
N ALA A 41 0.06 -10.19 2.74
CA ALA A 41 0.59 -11.26 3.56
C ALA A 41 1.43 -10.72 4.73
N GLU A 42 2.25 -9.69 4.48
CA GLU A 42 3.06 -9.05 5.53
C GLU A 42 2.18 -8.35 6.58
N ILE A 43 1.17 -7.57 6.15
CA ILE A 43 0.23 -6.89 7.05
C ILE A 43 -0.53 -7.92 7.90
N MET A 44 -1.06 -8.96 7.25
CA MET A 44 -1.79 -10.02 7.95
C MET A 44 -0.91 -10.75 8.97
N PHE A 45 0.34 -11.06 8.62
CA PHE A 45 1.27 -11.68 9.54
C PHE A 45 1.49 -10.80 10.79
N ARG A 46 1.69 -9.49 10.62
CA ARG A 46 1.82 -8.56 11.76
C ARG A 46 0.57 -8.55 12.66
N LEU A 47 -0.62 -8.55 12.07
CA LEU A 47 -1.88 -8.61 12.83
C LEU A 47 -2.03 -9.92 13.62
N ILE A 48 -1.71 -11.05 12.99
CA ILE A 48 -1.75 -12.37 13.64
C ILE A 48 -0.78 -12.40 14.83
N MET A 49 0.45 -11.93 14.65
CA MET A 49 1.45 -11.94 15.71
C MET A 49 1.06 -11.00 16.86
N ARG A 50 0.49 -9.83 16.55
CA ARG A 50 -0.06 -8.92 17.57
C ARG A 50 -1.16 -9.57 18.38
N GLU A 51 -2.08 -10.29 17.75
CA GLU A 51 -3.14 -11.00 18.48
C GLU A 51 -2.64 -12.19 19.28
N ARG A 52 -1.62 -12.92 18.80
CA ARG A 52 -0.95 -13.98 19.57
C ARG A 52 -0.28 -13.41 20.83
N TYR A 53 0.40 -12.26 20.71
CA TYR A 53 1.02 -11.59 21.86
C TYR A 53 -0.02 -11.11 22.88
N LYS A 54 -1.10 -10.44 22.45
CA LYS A 54 -2.20 -10.03 23.34
C LYS A 54 -2.83 -11.18 24.10
N ARG A 55 -2.96 -12.35 23.44
CA ARG A 55 -3.47 -13.58 24.04
C ARG A 55 -2.44 -14.32 24.90
N LYS A 56 -1.24 -13.75 25.08
CA LYS A 56 -0.11 -14.33 25.83
C LYS A 56 0.31 -15.71 25.31
N LEU A 57 0.12 -15.96 24.02
CA LEU A 57 0.53 -17.21 23.35
C LEU A 57 2.01 -17.20 22.93
N ILE A 58 2.60 -16.02 22.85
CA ILE A 58 4.02 -15.82 22.56
C ILE A 58 4.58 -14.79 23.55
N THR A 59 5.86 -14.91 23.86
CA THR A 59 6.57 -13.98 24.73
C THR A 59 6.85 -12.66 24.02
N GLU A 60 7.17 -11.63 24.79
CA GLU A 60 7.58 -10.32 24.25
C GLU A 60 8.87 -10.42 23.43
N GLU A 61 9.82 -11.26 23.86
CA GLU A 61 11.07 -11.50 23.13
C GLU A 61 10.81 -12.17 21.77
N GLU A 62 9.94 -13.18 21.73
CA GLU A 62 9.50 -13.80 20.48
C GLU A 62 8.78 -12.78 19.59
N TYR A 63 7.82 -12.03 20.12
CA TYR A 63 7.08 -11.00 19.40
C TYR A 63 8.01 -9.94 18.78
N ASN A 64 8.99 -9.46 19.54
CA ASN A 64 9.99 -8.49 19.09
C ASN A 64 10.93 -9.06 18.02
N LYS A 65 11.30 -10.35 18.12
CA LYS A 65 12.08 -11.05 17.08
C LYS A 65 11.33 -11.14 15.75
N PHE A 66 10.00 -11.22 15.78
CA PHE A 66 9.17 -11.22 14.57
C PHE A 66 8.95 -9.82 14.00
N LEU A 67 8.78 -8.80 14.85
CA LEU A 67 8.70 -7.41 14.41
C LEU A 67 10.02 -6.90 13.83
N GLY A 68 11.15 -7.37 14.33
CA GLY A 68 12.49 -7.02 13.83
C GLY A 68 12.90 -7.70 12.52
N LYS A 69 12.13 -8.69 12.04
CA LYS A 69 12.42 -9.46 10.81
C LYS A 69 11.41 -9.26 9.68
N GLY A 70 10.61 -8.18 9.75
CA GLY A 70 9.76 -7.74 8.64
C GLY A 70 10.56 -7.04 7.54
N LEU A 71 10.11 -7.16 6.29
CA LEU A 71 10.72 -6.60 5.08
C LEU A 71 10.84 -5.06 5.07
N LEU A 72 10.21 -4.39 6.04
CA LEU A 72 10.40 -2.98 6.40
C LEU A 72 10.82 -2.92 7.86
N ALA A 73 12.11 -3.12 8.10
CA ALA A 73 12.73 -3.04 9.41
C ALA A 73 12.80 -1.58 9.88
N ALA A 74 11.85 -1.16 10.72
CA ALA A 74 12.06 -0.16 11.77
C ALA A 74 10.78 -0.06 12.59
N GLY A 75 10.84 -0.46 13.86
CA GLY A 75 9.78 -0.31 14.85
C GLY A 75 9.54 1.15 15.23
N ARG A 76 9.19 2.00 14.25
CA ARG A 76 8.64 3.33 14.45
C ARG A 76 7.32 3.39 13.68
N THR A 77 6.29 3.97 14.28
CA THR A 77 5.09 4.34 13.52
C THR A 77 5.54 5.22 12.37
N VAL A 78 5.26 4.79 11.14
CA VAL A 78 5.47 5.61 9.94
C VAL A 78 4.64 6.88 10.13
N THR A 79 5.33 8.00 10.30
CA THR A 79 4.74 9.33 10.44
C THR A 79 4.57 9.97 9.06
N ASP A 80 3.74 11.00 8.96
CA ASP A 80 3.61 11.78 7.72
C ASP A 80 4.97 12.33 7.25
N LYS A 81 5.88 12.61 8.19
CA LYS A 81 7.25 13.04 7.90
C LYS A 81 8.11 11.96 7.24
N ASP A 82 8.00 10.71 7.68
CA ASP A 82 8.76 9.59 7.08
C ASP A 82 8.30 9.32 5.64
N VAL A 83 7.00 9.49 5.40
CA VAL A 83 6.38 9.40 4.07
C VAL A 83 6.85 10.56 3.19
N ASP A 84 6.89 11.78 3.73
CA ASP A 84 7.37 12.95 3.01
C ASP A 84 8.84 12.84 2.61
N GLU A 85 9.71 12.42 3.54
CA GLU A 85 11.15 12.21 3.28
C GLU A 85 11.39 11.11 2.23
N ALA A 86 10.58 10.04 2.25
CA ALA A 86 10.65 9.00 1.24
C ALA A 86 10.26 9.53 -0.16
N PHE A 87 9.25 10.39 -0.25
CA PHE A 87 8.86 11.00 -1.53
C PHE A 87 9.92 11.99 -2.04
N ASP A 88 10.58 12.73 -1.15
CA ASP A 88 11.64 13.66 -1.52
C ASP A 88 12.88 12.92 -2.03
N GLN A 89 13.23 11.77 -1.44
CA GLN A 89 14.30 10.89 -1.95
C GLN A 89 13.99 10.30 -3.32
N MET A 90 12.71 10.13 -3.66
CA MET A 90 12.26 9.66 -4.97
C MET A 90 12.21 10.78 -6.03
N GLY A 91 12.57 12.02 -5.68
CA GLY A 91 12.54 13.16 -6.61
C GLY A 91 11.13 13.57 -7.02
N LEU A 92 10.14 13.38 -6.13
CA LEU A 92 8.75 13.75 -6.40
C LEU A 92 8.45 15.11 -5.76
N LYS A 93 8.11 16.11 -6.57
CA LYS A 93 7.62 17.40 -6.06
C LYS A 93 6.18 17.32 -5.53
N ARG A 94 5.73 18.38 -4.84
CA ARG A 94 4.37 18.46 -4.26
C ARG A 94 3.41 19.18 -5.20
N CYS A 95 2.14 18.77 -5.17
CA CYS A 95 1.04 19.37 -5.93
C CYS A 95 0.91 20.86 -5.61
N ALA A 96 0.82 21.71 -6.64
CA ALA A 96 0.79 23.16 -6.50
C ALA A 96 -0.52 23.72 -5.90
N THR A 97 -1.58 22.91 -5.75
CA THR A 97 -2.83 23.36 -5.12
C THR A 97 -2.59 23.61 -3.62
N PRO A 98 -2.96 24.79 -3.09
CA PRO A 98 -2.85 25.09 -1.67
C PRO A 98 -3.49 24.00 -0.81
N LEU A 99 -2.79 23.56 0.23
CA LEU A 99 -3.22 22.52 1.17
C LEU A 99 -3.39 21.10 0.59
N CYS A 100 -3.06 20.85 -0.68
CA CYS A 100 -3.21 19.51 -1.26
C CYS A 100 -2.05 18.57 -0.88
N GLY A 101 -0.80 19.06 -0.96
CA GLY A 101 0.39 18.31 -0.55
C GLY A 101 0.64 16.97 -1.25
N THR A 102 -0.10 16.61 -2.29
CA THR A 102 0.04 15.29 -2.93
C THR A 102 1.37 15.21 -3.70
N PRO A 103 2.21 14.19 -3.47
CA PRO A 103 3.43 13.97 -4.26
C PRO A 103 3.08 13.67 -5.72
N ILE A 104 3.79 14.31 -6.64
CA ILE A 104 3.61 14.16 -8.08
C ILE A 104 4.98 14.10 -8.78
N PRO A 105 5.09 13.41 -9.93
CA PRO A 105 6.30 13.44 -10.74
C PRO A 105 6.63 14.87 -11.18
N ASP A 106 7.92 15.17 -11.38
CA ASP A 106 8.37 16.49 -11.83
C ASP A 106 7.76 16.94 -13.16
N SER A 107 7.35 15.98 -14.00
CA SER A 107 6.63 16.23 -15.26
C SER A 107 5.20 16.76 -15.08
N GLN A 108 4.66 16.80 -13.85
CA GLN A 108 3.30 17.22 -13.58
C GLN A 108 3.25 18.37 -12.59
N VAL A 109 2.35 19.34 -12.79
CA VAL A 109 2.20 20.51 -11.88
C VAL A 109 1.11 20.28 -10.82
N LEU A 110 0.08 19.51 -11.18
CA LEU A 110 -1.08 19.24 -10.33
C LEU A 110 -1.35 17.73 -10.27
N CYS A 111 -1.81 17.25 -9.11
CA CYS A 111 -2.29 15.88 -9.00
C CYS A 111 -3.61 15.71 -9.77
N ARG A 112 -3.94 14.48 -10.14
CA ARG A 112 -5.15 14.19 -10.94
C ARG A 112 -6.43 14.71 -10.30
N LYS A 113 -6.52 14.70 -8.97
CA LYS A 113 -7.69 15.21 -8.23
C LYS A 113 -7.85 16.73 -8.39
N CYS A 114 -6.76 17.48 -8.34
CA CYS A 114 -6.79 18.94 -8.50
C CYS A 114 -6.86 19.38 -9.97
N LYS A 115 -6.48 18.53 -10.92
CA LYS A 115 -6.70 18.77 -12.36
C LYS A 115 -8.17 18.65 -12.78
N LEU A 116 -8.99 17.98 -11.99
CA LEU A 116 -10.41 17.72 -12.27
C LEU A 116 -11.36 18.64 -11.50
N LYS A 117 -10.81 19.58 -10.73
CA LYS A 117 -11.56 20.65 -10.06
C LYS A 117 -11.40 21.93 -10.86
#